data_AF-A0A0X8X0M7-F1
#
_entry.id   AF-A0A0X8X0M7-F1
#
_cell.length_a   1.000
_cell.length_b   1.000
_cell.length_c   1.000
_cell.angle_alpha   90.00
_cell.angle_beta   90.00
_cell.angle_gamma   90.00
#
_symmetry.space_group_name_H-M   'P 1'
#
loop_
_entity.id
_entity.type
_entity.pdbx_description
1 polymer ?
#
loop_
_entity_poly.entity_id
_entity_poly.type
_entity_poly.pdbx_seq_one_letter_code
_entity_poly.pdbx_strand_id
1 'polypeptide(L)'
;MKKITYGVTIYGILSESSKKIVYKGLERNANESLSLNLFCSYSEFQIPIGATFNYFEKGDLKLYLNPEAILVDVTQQFGKPFPAIPTGWKTISKFTFSEKDIIILKNELPVIDSWELSDCKANLSKFE
;
A
#
# COMPACT_ATOMS: atom_id res chain seq x y z
N MET A 1 -26.26 6.81 2.91
CA MET A 1 -25.53 5.66 2.33
C MET A 1 -24.52 5.19 3.35
N LYS A 2 -24.46 3.89 3.69
CA LYS A 2 -23.41 3.36 4.57
C LYS A 2 -22.07 3.43 3.82
N LYS A 3 -21.10 4.17 4.36
CA LYS A 3 -19.74 4.17 3.84
C LYS A 3 -19.11 2.83 4.22
N ILE A 4 -18.84 1.99 3.22
CA ILE A 4 -18.12 0.73 3.45
C ILE A 4 -16.67 1.12 3.72
N THR A 5 -16.17 0.79 4.91
CA THR A 5 -14.76 1.01 5.25
C THR A 5 -14.00 -0.27 4.97
N TYR A 6 -13.07 -0.22 4.02
CA TYR A 6 -12.17 -1.34 3.71
C TYR A 6 -10.93 -1.26 4.61
N GLY A 7 -10.58 -2.38 5.24
CA GLY A 7 -9.31 -2.53 5.95
C GLY A 7 -8.21 -2.97 4.99
N VAL A 8 -7.02 -2.39 5.13
CA VAL A 8 -5.82 -2.82 4.42
C VAL A 8 -4.63 -2.82 5.37
N THR A 9 -3.88 -3.92 5.33
CA THR A 9 -2.58 -4.01 5.98
C THR A 9 -1.50 -3.60 4.97
N ILE A 10 -0.67 -2.65 5.34
CA ILE A 10 0.45 -2.17 4.53
C ILE A 10 1.77 -2.68 5.10
N TYR A 11 2.70 -3.06 4.23
CA TYR A 11 4.04 -3.52 4.63
C TYR A 11 5.10 -2.44 4.39
N GLY A 12 4.98 -1.70 3.29
CA GLY A 12 5.92 -0.65 2.92
C GLY A 12 5.70 -0.13 1.51
N ILE A 13 6.53 0.83 1.13
CA ILE A 13 6.54 1.48 -0.18
C ILE A 13 7.36 0.62 -1.13
N LEU A 14 6.85 0.41 -2.34
CA LEU A 14 7.54 -0.31 -3.42
C LEU A 14 8.82 0.43 -3.82
N SER A 15 9.96 -0.27 -3.81
CA SER A 15 11.22 0.30 -4.30
C SER A 15 11.21 0.53 -5.81
N GLU A 16 12.12 1.38 -6.30
CA GLU A 16 12.33 1.60 -7.73
C GLU A 16 12.82 0.33 -8.47
N SER A 17 13.56 -0.56 -7.79
CA SER A 17 14.01 -1.83 -8.36
C SER A 17 12.82 -2.74 -8.66
N SER A 18 11.93 -2.91 -7.68
CA SER A 18 10.71 -3.70 -7.83
C SER A 18 9.70 -3.04 -8.77
N LYS A 19 9.62 -1.70 -8.78
CA LYS A 19 8.76 -0.95 -9.70
C LYS A 19 9.01 -1.30 -11.16
N LYS A 20 10.27 -1.47 -11.57
CA LYS A 20 10.62 -1.87 -12.95
C LYS A 20 10.04 -3.22 -13.35
N ILE A 21 9.86 -4.13 -12.38
CA ILE A 21 9.34 -5.48 -12.61
C ILE A 21 7.82 -5.43 -12.78
N VAL A 22 7.14 -4.61 -11.97
CA VAL A 22 5.67 -4.59 -11.89
C VAL A 22 5.01 -3.43 -12.63
N TYR A 23 5.80 -2.57 -13.28
CA TYR A 23 5.33 -1.33 -13.92
C TYR A 23 4.15 -1.53 -14.85
N LYS A 24 4.16 -2.62 -15.65
CA LYS A 24 3.07 -2.96 -16.59
C LYS A 24 1.72 -3.27 -15.93
N GLY A 25 1.72 -3.52 -14.62
CA GLY A 25 0.51 -3.79 -13.86
C GLY A 25 -0.05 -2.56 -13.16
N LEU A 26 0.66 -1.43 -13.19
CA LEU A 26 0.31 -0.18 -12.50
C LEU A 26 0.25 1.00 -13.47
N GLU A 27 -0.34 0.78 -14.64
CA GLU A 27 -0.36 1.73 -15.77
C GLU A 27 -1.50 2.76 -15.67
N ARG A 28 -2.44 2.62 -14.73
CA ARG A 28 -3.53 3.60 -14.58
C ARG A 28 -2.97 4.97 -14.18
N ASN A 29 -3.38 5.98 -14.93
CA ASN A 29 -2.98 7.37 -14.74
C ASN A 29 -3.39 7.85 -13.35
N ALA A 30 -2.42 8.36 -12.60
CA ALA A 30 -2.61 9.03 -11.33
C ALA A 30 -1.65 10.22 -11.24
N ASN A 31 -1.91 11.14 -10.31
CA ASN A 31 -0.90 12.15 -10.01
C ASN A 31 0.27 11.48 -9.26
N GLU A 32 1.40 11.29 -9.93
CA GLU A 32 2.59 10.63 -9.38
C GLU A 32 3.15 11.35 -8.13
N SER A 33 2.97 12.67 -8.00
CA SER A 33 3.43 13.39 -6.80
C SER A 33 2.59 13.09 -5.57
N LEU A 34 1.35 12.62 -5.77
CA LEU A 34 0.37 12.30 -4.73
C LEU A 34 0.04 10.81 -4.66
N SER A 35 0.82 9.96 -5.34
CA SER A 35 0.57 8.54 -5.37
C SER A 35 1.73 7.72 -4.81
N LEU A 36 1.42 6.60 -4.18
CA LEU A 36 2.40 5.60 -3.74
C LEU A 36 1.97 4.22 -4.20
N ASN A 37 2.97 3.43 -4.58
CA ASN A 37 2.83 2.00 -4.81
C ASN A 37 3.19 1.29 -3.51
N LEU A 38 2.27 0.52 -2.96
CA LEU A 38 2.40 -0.09 -1.63
C LEU A 38 2.28 -1.60 -1.74
N PHE A 39 3.07 -2.31 -0.93
CA PHE A 39 2.83 -3.72 -0.65
C PHE A 39 1.70 -3.83 0.37
N CYS A 40 0.62 -4.52 -0.01
CA CYS A 40 -0.59 -4.61 0.77
C CYS A 40 -1.05 -6.06 0.98
N SER A 41 -1.79 -6.29 2.07
CA SER A 41 -2.62 -7.47 2.31
C SER A 41 -4.02 -7.02 2.69
N TYR A 42 -5.01 -7.80 2.25
CA TYR A 42 -6.43 -7.51 2.47
C TYR A 42 -7.07 -8.72 3.13
N SER A 43 -7.98 -8.49 4.08
CA SER A 43 -8.59 -9.56 4.86
C SER A 43 -9.58 -10.38 4.04
N GLU A 44 -10.73 -9.83 3.63
CA GLU A 44 -11.83 -10.71 3.16
C GLU A 44 -12.81 -10.11 2.12
N PHE A 45 -12.44 -9.05 1.41
CA PHE A 45 -13.34 -8.44 0.41
C PHE A 45 -12.71 -8.35 -0.97
N GLN A 46 -13.54 -8.53 -2.00
CA GLN A 46 -13.21 -8.04 -3.33
C GLN A 46 -13.33 -6.52 -3.31
N ILE A 47 -12.22 -5.81 -3.54
CA ILE A 47 -12.19 -4.35 -3.44
C ILE A 47 -12.03 -3.76 -4.85
N PRO A 48 -13.02 -3.00 -5.34
CA PRO A 48 -12.94 -2.40 -6.67
C PRO A 48 -11.91 -1.26 -6.70
N ILE A 49 -11.33 -1.04 -7.87
CA ILE A 49 -10.60 0.20 -8.15
C ILE A 49 -11.53 1.40 -7.94
N GLY A 50 -10.99 2.49 -7.38
CA GLY A 50 -11.74 3.67 -6.95
C GLY A 50 -12.28 3.57 -5.53
N ALA A 51 -12.13 2.42 -4.85
CA ALA A 51 -12.50 2.30 -3.45
C ALA A 51 -11.68 3.25 -2.56
N THR A 52 -12.35 3.80 -1.56
CA THR A 52 -11.74 4.72 -0.60
C THR A 52 -11.41 4.04 0.72
N PHE A 53 -10.30 4.47 1.31
CA PHE A 53 -9.76 3.92 2.55
C PHE A 53 -9.58 5.06 3.56
N ASN A 54 -10.14 4.86 4.76
CA ASN A 54 -10.07 5.83 5.85
C ASN A 54 -8.87 5.59 6.78
N TYR A 55 -8.31 4.39 6.76
CA TYR A 55 -7.16 4.03 7.57
C TYR A 55 -6.37 2.88 6.96
N PHE A 56 -5.08 2.82 7.27
CA PHE A 56 -4.19 1.71 6.98
C PHE A 56 -3.65 1.08 8.28
N GLU A 57 -3.40 -0.23 8.26
CA GLU A 57 -2.86 -0.98 9.40
C GLU A 57 -1.43 -1.46 9.12
N LYS A 58 -0.53 -1.36 10.10
CA LYS A 58 0.84 -1.91 10.04
C LYS A 58 1.24 -2.44 11.41
N GLY A 59 1.17 -3.76 11.61
CA GLY A 59 1.30 -4.34 12.95
C GLY A 59 0.22 -3.78 13.86
N ASP A 60 0.60 -3.25 15.03
CA ASP A 60 -0.31 -2.63 15.99
C ASP A 60 -0.67 -1.16 15.66
N LEU A 61 -0.05 -0.59 14.62
CA LEU A 61 -0.26 0.81 14.23
C LEU A 61 -1.49 0.95 13.31
N LYS A 62 -2.34 1.93 13.61
CA LYS A 62 -3.41 2.42 12.72
C LYS A 62 -3.10 3.83 12.24
N LEU A 63 -2.89 3.98 10.94
CA LEU A 63 -2.70 5.26 10.28
C LEU A 63 -4.03 5.74 9.72
N TYR A 64 -4.65 6.72 10.37
CA TYR A 64 -5.88 7.34 9.89
C TYR A 64 -5.57 8.39 8.81
N LEU A 65 -6.29 8.33 7.69
CA LEU A 65 -6.06 9.14 6.49
C LEU A 65 -7.16 10.21 6.37
N ASN A 66 -6.79 11.46 6.06
CA ASN A 66 -7.76 12.54 5.94
C ASN A 66 -7.28 13.66 4.98
N PRO A 67 -7.86 13.81 3.77
CA PRO A 67 -8.94 13.03 3.15
C PRO A 67 -8.49 11.68 2.56
N GLU A 68 -9.44 10.74 2.55
CA GLU A 68 -9.39 9.33 2.11
C GLU A 68 -8.36 8.97 1.04
N ALA A 69 -7.64 7.86 1.25
CA ALA A 69 -6.82 7.27 0.20
C ALA A 69 -7.69 6.54 -0.83
N ILE A 70 -7.41 6.75 -2.11
CA ILE A 70 -8.16 6.14 -3.22
C ILE A 70 -7.29 5.06 -3.85
N LEU A 71 -7.81 3.85 -3.95
CA LEU A 71 -7.17 2.79 -4.72
C LEU A 71 -7.29 3.09 -6.21
N VAL A 72 -6.16 3.34 -6.88
CA VAL A 72 -6.13 3.68 -8.30
C VAL A 72 -5.75 2.49 -9.15
N ASP A 73 -4.83 1.67 -8.68
CA ASP A 73 -4.39 0.51 -9.44
C ASP A 73 -4.00 -0.66 -8.54
N VAL A 74 -3.99 -1.84 -9.12
CA VAL A 74 -3.66 -3.08 -8.42
C VAL A 74 -3.00 -4.05 -9.39
N THR A 75 -1.91 -4.67 -8.98
CA THR A 75 -1.20 -5.67 -9.79
C THR A 75 -0.94 -6.95 -9.02
N GLN A 76 -0.89 -8.06 -9.76
CA GLN A 76 -0.30 -9.31 -9.27
C GLN A 76 1.22 -9.23 -9.12
N GLN A 77 1.80 -10.22 -8.44
CA GLN A 77 3.25 -10.41 -8.25
C GLN A 77 4.08 -10.37 -9.54
N PHE A 78 3.49 -10.69 -10.70
CA PHE A 78 4.16 -10.65 -12.01
C PHE A 78 3.77 -9.46 -12.88
N GLY A 79 3.29 -8.35 -12.30
CA GLY A 79 3.07 -7.11 -13.07
C GLY A 79 1.91 -7.17 -14.06
N LYS A 80 0.89 -8.00 -13.84
CA LYS A 80 -0.37 -7.92 -14.61
C LYS A 80 -1.43 -7.18 -13.80
N PRO A 81 -2.19 -6.25 -14.41
CA PRO A 81 -3.21 -5.50 -13.71
C PRO A 81 -4.37 -6.41 -13.29
N PHE A 82 -4.95 -6.16 -12.12
CA PHE A 82 -6.26 -6.69 -11.78
C PHE A 82 -7.37 -5.64 -11.99
N PRO A 83 -8.60 -6.07 -12.32
CA PRO A 83 -9.77 -5.19 -12.34
C PRO A 83 -10.23 -4.79 -10.92
N ALA A 84 -9.87 -5.59 -9.91
CA ALA A 84 -10.17 -5.39 -8.49
C ALA A 84 -9.20 -6.23 -7.65
N ILE A 85 -9.02 -5.89 -6.38
CA ILE A 85 -8.26 -6.71 -5.43
C ILE A 85 -9.04 -8.02 -5.20
N PRO A 86 -8.42 -9.20 -5.43
CA PRO A 86 -9.07 -10.48 -5.12
C PRO A 86 -9.13 -10.72 -3.60
N THR A 87 -10.19 -11.40 -3.16
CA THR A 87 -10.48 -11.68 -1.75
C THR A 87 -9.31 -12.39 -1.04
N GLY A 88 -8.77 -11.79 0.01
CA GLY A 88 -7.72 -12.39 0.85
C GLY A 88 -6.31 -12.33 0.27
N TRP A 89 -6.07 -11.53 -0.77
CA TRP A 89 -4.79 -11.53 -1.46
C TRP A 89 -3.79 -10.52 -0.90
N LYS A 90 -2.51 -10.89 -1.04
CA LYS A 90 -1.39 -9.96 -0.98
C LYS A 90 -1.12 -9.42 -2.37
N THR A 91 -1.07 -8.11 -2.51
CA THR A 91 -0.93 -7.45 -3.81
C THR A 91 -0.08 -6.19 -3.70
N ILE A 92 0.40 -5.69 -4.84
CA ILE A 92 0.96 -4.33 -4.93
C ILE A 92 -0.14 -3.43 -5.47
N SER A 93 -0.44 -2.38 -4.71
CA SER A 93 -1.55 -1.48 -4.98
C SER A 93 -1.04 -0.05 -5.09
N LYS A 94 -1.54 0.69 -6.09
CA LYS A 94 -1.29 2.11 -6.24
C LYS A 94 -2.43 2.89 -5.60
N PHE A 95 -2.08 3.79 -4.70
CA PHE A 95 -3.03 4.65 -4.03
C PHE A 95 -2.71 6.11 -4.28
N THR A 96 -3.74 6.95 -4.39
CA THR A 96 -3.61 8.41 -4.37
C THR A 96 -4.05 8.95 -3.02
N PHE A 97 -3.34 9.96 -2.54
CA PHE A 97 -3.48 10.55 -1.21
C PHE A 97 -3.58 12.07 -1.29
N SER A 98 -3.92 12.69 -0.16
CA SER A 98 -3.67 14.12 0.04
C SER A 98 -2.16 14.40 0.19
N GLU A 99 -1.75 15.66 -0.05
CA GLU A 99 -0.36 16.10 0.15
C GLU A 99 0.15 15.84 1.57
N LYS A 100 -0.71 16.04 2.57
CA LYS A 100 -0.36 15.82 3.97
C LYS A 100 -0.14 14.34 4.27
N ASP A 101 -1.05 13.49 3.81
CA ASP A 101 -1.01 12.05 4.09
C ASP A 101 0.16 11.37 3.39
N ILE A 102 0.49 11.76 2.15
CA ILE A 102 1.63 11.17 1.44
C ILE A 102 2.97 11.48 2.11
N ILE A 103 3.12 12.67 2.69
CA ILE A 103 4.34 13.05 3.43
C ILE A 103 4.47 12.17 4.68
N ILE A 104 3.39 11.99 5.43
CA ILE A 104 3.37 11.11 6.61
C ILE A 104 3.76 9.69 6.21
N LEU A 105 3.12 9.13 5.18
CA LEU A 105 3.39 7.77 4.72
C LEU A 105 4.84 7.59 4.25
N LYS A 106 5.41 8.56 3.54
CA LYS A 106 6.82 8.52 3.11
C LYS A 106 7.80 8.53 4.28
N ASN A 107 7.45 9.16 5.40
CA ASN A 107 8.30 9.22 6.59
C ASN A 107 8.15 7.97 7.48
N GLU A 108 6.96 7.38 7.55
CA GLU A 108 6.64 6.27 8.46
C GLU A 108 6.85 4.87 7.83
N LEU A 109 6.80 4.78 6.50
CA LEU A 109 6.86 3.50 5.80
C LEU A 109 8.25 3.23 5.23
N PRO A 110 8.82 2.03 5.47
CA PRO A 110 10.04 1.62 4.83
C PRO A 110 9.81 1.42 3.33
N VAL A 111 10.85 1.68 2.54
CA VAL A 111 10.91 1.22 1.16
C VAL A 111 11.36 -0.24 1.17
N ILE A 112 10.61 -1.11 0.51
CA ILE A 112 10.81 -2.57 0.52
C ILE A 112 10.72 -3.14 -0.91
N ASP A 113 11.29 -4.34 -1.07
CA ASP A 113 11.28 -5.11 -2.32
C ASP A 113 10.43 -6.39 -2.22
N SER A 114 9.96 -6.76 -1.03
CA SER A 114 9.17 -7.97 -0.83
C SER A 114 8.24 -7.85 0.38
N TRP A 115 7.20 -8.70 0.44
CA TRP A 115 6.35 -8.84 1.62
C TRP A 115 7.08 -9.52 2.79
N GLU A 116 8.16 -10.23 2.52
CA GLU A 116 9.02 -10.79 3.55
C GLU A 116 9.92 -9.67 4.07
N LEU A 117 9.39 -8.93 5.03
CA LEU A 117 10.25 -8.35 6.05
C LEU A 117 10.86 -9.55 6.77
N SER A 118 12.03 -10.02 6.32
CA SER A 118 12.92 -10.71 7.23
C SER A 118 13.04 -9.78 8.43
N ASP A 119 12.53 -10.20 9.59
CA ASP A 119 12.71 -9.52 10.86
C ASP A 119 14.20 -9.23 11.00
N CYS A 120 14.63 -8.05 10.59
CA CYS A 120 15.91 -7.50 11.01
C CYS A 120 15.69 -7.14 12.46
N LYS A 121 15.76 -8.19 13.30
CA LYS A 121 15.77 -8.11 14.74
C LYS A 121 16.67 -6.97 15.15
N ALA A 122 16.12 -6.13 16.00
CA ALA A 122 16.80 -5.17 16.85
C ALA A 122 18.28 -5.53 17.08
N ASN A 123 19.19 -4.79 16.44
CA ASN A 123 20.48 -4.49 17.03
C ASN A 123 20.36 -3.14 17.75
N LEU A 124 19.51 -3.08 18.77
CA LEU A 124 19.76 -2.22 19.93
C LEU A 124 20.60 -3.03 20.91
N SER A 125 21.80 -3.41 20.46
CA SER A 125 22.83 -3.88 21.36
C SER A 125 23.41 -2.68 22.10
N LYS A 126 23.06 -2.59 23.39
CA LYS A 126 23.85 -2.01 24.48
C LYS A 126 24.44 -0.61 24.23
N PHE A 127 23.76 0.40 24.74
CA PHE A 127 24.45 1.48 25.44
C PHE A 127 24.20 1.29 26.94
N GLU A 128 25.16 0.65 27.60
CA GLU A 128 25.48 0.92 29.01
C GLU A 128 26.28 2.22 29.08
#